data_AF-A0A849DDY5-F1
#
_entry.id   AF-A0A849DDY5-F1
#
_cell.length_a   1.000
_cell.length_b   1.000
_cell.length_c   1.000
_cell.angle_alpha   90.00
_cell.angle_beta   90.00
_cell.angle_gamma   90.00
#
_symmetry.space_group_name_H-M   'P 1'
#
loop_
_entity.id
_entity.type
_entity.pdbx_description
1 polymer ?
#
loop_
_entity_poly.entity_id
_entity_poly.type
_entity_poly.pdbx_seq_one_letter_code
_entity_poly.pdbx_strand_id
1 'polypeptide(L)'
;MLHPRYKIYIVPRPNNRYVIGATEIESEDKSPMSVRSSLELLSAVYSMHSGFAEARIVNMLTNCRPSLRDNLPKIEHGTKTTRINGLYRHGYLLAPAVVEEALNGGLNK
;
A
#
# COMPACT_ATOMS: atom_id res chain seq x y z
N MET A 1 15.90 -10.81 24.54
CA MET A 1 14.61 -11.14 23.89
C MET A 1 14.49 -10.26 22.65
N LEU A 2 14.54 -10.85 21.45
CA LEU A 2 14.41 -10.11 20.19
C LEU A 2 12.94 -9.68 20.06
N HIS A 3 12.63 -8.38 20.05
CA HIS A 3 11.30 -7.91 19.68
C HIS A 3 11.33 -7.53 18.20
N PRO A 4 10.81 -8.38 17.29
CA PRO A 4 10.78 -8.03 15.88
C PRO A 4 9.94 -6.77 15.70
N ARG A 5 10.58 -5.72 15.18
CA ARG A 5 9.91 -4.45 14.85
C ARG A 5 9.18 -4.63 13.53
N TYR A 6 7.95 -5.12 13.60
CA TYR A 6 7.08 -5.19 12.43
C TYR A 6 6.57 -3.78 12.07
N LYS A 7 6.81 -3.36 10.82
CA LYS A 7 6.22 -2.13 10.27
C LYS A 7 4.84 -2.46 9.70
N ILE A 8 3.84 -2.57 10.57
CA ILE A 8 2.45 -2.81 10.17
C ILE A 8 1.53 -1.65 10.60
N TYR A 9 0.45 -1.47 9.86
CA TYR A 9 -0.72 -0.69 10.23
C TYR A 9 -1.87 -1.63 10.57
N ILE A 10 -2.72 -1.18 11.51
CA ILE A 10 -3.96 -1.83 11.91
C ILE A 10 -5.05 -0.76 11.80
N VAL A 11 -5.95 -0.91 10.84
CA VAL A 11 -7.02 0.07 10.60
C VAL A 11 -8.35 -0.53 11.03
N PRO A 12 -9.00 0.00 12.09
CA PRO A 12 -10.32 -0.46 12.50
C PRO A 12 -11.38 -0.07 11.46
N ARG A 13 -12.38 -0.92 11.30
CA ARG A 13 -13.55 -0.74 10.44
C ARG A 13 -14.81 -1.13 11.24
N PRO A 14 -16.00 -0.67 10.80
CA PRO A 14 -17.26 -1.09 11.42
C PRO A 14 -17.38 -2.63 11.52
N ASN A 15 -18.21 -3.10 12.46
CA ASN A 15 -18.47 -4.52 12.72
C ASN A 15 -17.23 -5.31 13.20
N ASN A 16 -16.40 -4.70 14.05
CA ASN A 16 -15.19 -5.32 14.63
C ASN A 16 -14.25 -5.93 13.59
N ARG A 17 -14.13 -5.26 12.43
CA ARG A 17 -13.21 -5.67 11.36
C ARG A 17 -11.95 -4.82 11.40
N TYR A 18 -10.83 -5.44 11.07
CA TYR A 18 -9.53 -4.77 11.07
C TYR A 18 -8.83 -5.07 9.75
N VAL A 19 -8.32 -4.03 9.10
CA VAL A 19 -7.42 -4.19 7.97
C VAL A 19 -6.00 -4.18 8.51
N ILE A 20 -5.29 -5.28 8.30
CA ILE A 20 -3.90 -5.45 8.68
C ILE A 20 -3.06 -5.36 7.43
N GLY A 21 -2.01 -4.55 7.48
CA GLY A 21 -1.05 -4.51 6.39
C GLY A 21 0.19 -3.73 6.79
N ALA A 22 1.13 -3.51 5.89
CA ALA A 22 1.26 -4.27 4.67
C ALA A 22 2.70 -4.72 4.56
N THR A 23 2.91 -5.87 3.92
CA THR A 23 4.23 -6.28 3.49
C THR A 23 4.77 -5.30 2.45
N GLU A 24 6.09 -5.26 2.36
CA GLU A 24 6.83 -4.42 1.43
C GLU A 24 7.87 -5.30 0.73
N ILE A 25 7.50 -5.74 -0.47
CA ILE A 25 8.29 -6.65 -1.28
C ILE A 25 8.48 -5.96 -2.63
N GLU A 26 9.73 -5.76 -3.03
CA GLU A 26 10.07 -5.30 -4.37
C GLU A 26 9.82 -6.44 -5.37
N SER A 27 8.69 -6.37 -6.06
CA SER A 27 8.27 -7.42 -6.99
C SER A 27 7.18 -6.91 -7.94
N GLU A 28 7.13 -7.50 -9.13
CA GLU A 28 6.01 -7.37 -10.09
C GLU A 28 4.96 -8.48 -9.91
N ASP A 29 5.12 -9.31 -8.88
CA ASP A 29 4.25 -10.45 -8.60
C ASP A 29 2.85 -10.03 -8.14
N LYS A 30 1.86 -10.40 -8.95
CA LYS A 30 0.42 -10.22 -8.69
C LYS A 30 -0.26 -11.51 -8.25
N SER A 31 0.52 -12.52 -7.89
CA SER A 31 0.00 -13.79 -7.40
C SER A 31 -0.76 -13.62 -6.07
N PRO A 32 -1.56 -14.63 -5.68
CA PRO A 32 -2.19 -14.66 -4.38
C PRO A 32 -1.20 -14.62 -3.21
N MET A 33 -1.73 -14.42 -1.99
CA MET A 33 -0.92 -14.35 -0.77
C MET A 33 0.03 -15.53 -0.60
N SER A 34 1.31 -15.24 -0.40
CA SER A 34 2.32 -16.25 -0.09
C SER A 34 2.28 -16.67 1.39
N VAL A 35 2.77 -17.87 1.69
CA VAL A 35 2.96 -18.36 3.08
C VAL A 35 3.86 -17.41 3.88
N ARG A 36 4.91 -16.88 3.28
CA ARG A 36 5.83 -15.94 3.95
C ARG A 36 5.11 -14.65 4.35
N SER A 37 4.40 -14.03 3.40
CA SER A 37 3.69 -12.76 3.63
C SER A 37 2.57 -12.91 4.64
N SER A 38 1.85 -14.04 4.62
CA SER A 38 0.81 -14.31 5.62
C SER A 38 1.41 -14.52 7.02
N LEU A 39 2.48 -15.31 7.15
CA LEU A 39 3.16 -15.52 8.43
C LEU A 39 3.69 -14.20 9.01
N GLU A 40 4.24 -13.33 8.18
CA GLU A 40 4.74 -12.02 8.62
C GLU A 40 3.62 -11.16 9.23
N LEU A 41 2.51 -10.99 8.51
CA LEU A 41 1.38 -10.17 8.99
C LEU A 41 0.65 -10.79 10.18
N LEU A 42 0.44 -12.12 10.16
CA LEU A 42 -0.28 -12.83 11.22
C LEU A 42 0.55 -12.91 12.50
N SER A 43 1.85 -13.18 12.40
CA SER A 43 2.74 -13.17 13.58
C SER A 43 2.85 -11.78 14.20
N ALA A 44 2.87 -10.74 13.36
CA ALA A 44 2.88 -9.36 13.83
C ALA A 44 1.61 -9.05 14.63
N VAL A 45 0.42 -9.27 14.06
CA VAL A 45 -0.83 -8.93 14.75
C VAL A 45 -1.07 -9.81 15.99
N TYR A 46 -0.71 -11.10 15.95
CA TYR A 46 -0.78 -12.02 17.08
C TYR A 46 0.09 -11.55 18.25
N SER A 47 1.29 -11.07 17.95
CA SER A 47 2.23 -10.58 18.98
C SER A 47 1.81 -9.22 19.56
N MET A 48 0.97 -8.46 18.86
CA MET A 48 0.55 -7.12 19.29
C MET A 48 -0.55 -7.13 20.35
N HIS A 49 -1.55 -8.01 20.23
CA HIS A 49 -2.67 -8.05 21.17
C HIS A 49 -3.40 -9.39 21.16
N SER A 50 -3.66 -9.97 22.34
CA SER A 50 -4.31 -11.28 22.51
C SER A 50 -5.71 -11.37 21.88
N GLY A 51 -6.42 -10.25 21.78
CA GLY A 51 -7.71 -10.16 21.09
C GLY A 51 -7.68 -10.55 19.60
N PHE A 52 -6.50 -10.61 18.97
CA PHE A 52 -6.36 -11.09 17.60
C PHE A 52 -6.11 -12.60 17.50
N ALA A 53 -5.81 -13.30 18.60
CA ALA A 53 -5.47 -14.73 18.58
C ALA A 53 -6.57 -15.60 17.95
N GLU A 54 -7.84 -15.27 18.26
CA GLU A 54 -9.01 -15.99 17.75
C GLU A 54 -9.77 -15.22 16.65
N ALA A 55 -9.18 -14.14 16.12
CA ALA A 55 -9.79 -13.40 15.02
C ALA A 55 -9.93 -14.29 13.78
N ARG A 56 -11.07 -14.21 13.09
CA ARG A 56 -11.28 -14.93 11.84
C ARG A 56 -10.73 -14.14 10.67
N ILE A 57 -9.92 -14.79 9.83
CA ILE A 57 -9.42 -14.21 8.59
C ILE A 57 -10.59 -14.11 7.62
N VAL A 58 -10.99 -12.87 7.28
CA VAL A 58 -12.11 -12.62 6.37
C VAL A 58 -11.66 -12.67 4.92
N ASN A 59 -10.47 -12.12 4.62
CA ASN A 59 -9.90 -12.09 3.29
C ASN A 59 -8.38 -11.86 3.36
N MET A 60 -7.65 -12.23 2.31
CA MET A 60 -6.25 -11.90 2.08
C MET A 60 -6.11 -11.25 0.71
N LEU A 61 -5.54 -10.04 0.66
CA LEU A 61 -5.39 -9.26 -0.57
C LEU A 61 -3.91 -9.01 -0.86
N THR A 62 -3.55 -9.11 -2.13
CA THR A 62 -2.23 -8.75 -2.66
C THR A 62 -2.39 -7.72 -3.77
N ASN A 63 -1.39 -6.85 -3.93
CA ASN A 63 -1.32 -5.93 -5.06
C ASN A 63 0.10 -5.38 -5.23
N CYS A 64 0.45 -5.00 -6.47
CA CYS A 64 1.67 -4.26 -6.76
C CYS A 64 1.39 -2.76 -6.69
N ARG A 65 2.18 -2.04 -5.90
CA ARG A 65 2.10 -0.58 -5.86
C ARG A 65 2.83 0.00 -7.07
N PRO A 66 2.24 0.97 -7.77
CA PRO A 66 2.90 1.61 -8.91
C PRO A 66 4.10 2.46 -8.44
N SER A 67 5.31 2.00 -8.70
CA SER A 67 6.56 2.73 -8.46
C SER A 67 7.37 2.86 -9.75
N LEU A 68 8.22 3.88 -9.79
CA LEU A 68 9.29 4.00 -10.78
C LEU A 68 10.62 3.59 -10.14
N ARG A 69 11.68 3.47 -10.93
CA ARG A 69 13.01 3.05 -10.45
C ARG A 69 13.59 3.94 -9.35
N ASP A 70 13.22 5.22 -9.35
CA ASP A 70 13.63 6.21 -8.36
C ASP A 70 12.63 6.34 -7.20
N ASN A 71 11.52 5.58 -7.21
CA ASN A 71 10.41 5.66 -6.27
C ASN A 71 9.76 7.06 -6.17
N LEU A 72 9.93 7.91 -7.19
CA LEU A 72 9.33 9.23 -7.24
C LEU A 72 8.08 9.23 -8.14
N PRO A 73 7.05 10.02 -7.78
CA PRO A 73 5.95 10.31 -8.69
C PRO A 73 6.44 11.02 -9.95
N LYS A 74 5.83 10.71 -11.09
CA LYS A 74 6.12 11.39 -12.36
C LYS A 74 4.84 11.78 -13.08
N ILE A 75 4.82 13.02 -13.56
CA ILE A 75 3.79 13.56 -14.43
C ILE A 75 4.43 13.78 -15.81
N GLU A 76 3.80 13.25 -16.85
CA GLU A 76 4.24 13.43 -18.24
C GLU A 76 3.11 14.02 -19.08
N HIS A 77 3.36 15.17 -19.70
CA HIS A 77 2.43 15.81 -20.63
C HIS A 77 2.80 15.45 -22.08
N GLY A 78 1.85 14.89 -22.81
CA GLY A 78 1.87 14.74 -24.27
C GLY A 78 0.78 15.57 -24.94
N THR A 79 0.73 15.57 -26.27
CA THR A 79 -0.12 16.47 -27.08
C THR A 79 -1.61 16.46 -26.72
N LYS A 80 -2.15 15.32 -26.28
CA LYS A 80 -3.57 15.17 -25.89
C LYS A 80 -3.76 14.29 -24.65
N THR A 81 -2.69 14.00 -23.93
CA THR A 81 -2.70 13.02 -22.83
C THR A 81 -1.73 13.44 -21.74
N THR A 82 -2.20 13.44 -20.50
CA THR A 82 -1.35 13.52 -19.31
C THR A 82 -1.28 12.16 -18.65
N ARG A 83 -0.07 11.67 -18.35
CA ARG A 83 0.17 10.42 -17.63
C ARG A 83 0.72 10.73 -16.25
N ILE A 84 0.21 10.02 -15.24
CA ILE A 84 0.61 10.16 -13.85
C ILE A 84 0.91 8.76 -13.32
N ASN A 85 2.10 8.55 -12.74
CA ASN A 85 2.50 7.26 -12.18
C ASN A 85 3.54 7.43 -11.05
N GLY A 86 3.95 6.35 -10.39
CA GLY A 86 5.04 6.36 -9.42
C GLY A 86 4.64 6.78 -7.99
N LEU A 87 3.34 6.81 -7.68
CA LEU A 87 2.83 7.30 -6.39
C LEU A 87 3.05 6.33 -5.21
N TYR A 88 3.44 5.09 -5.49
CA TYR A 88 3.77 4.05 -4.52
C TYR A 88 2.77 3.95 -3.34
N ARG A 89 3.21 4.13 -2.09
CA ARG A 89 2.39 4.07 -0.85
C ARG A 89 1.61 5.37 -0.57
N HIS A 90 1.80 6.40 -1.38
CA HIS A 90 1.30 7.75 -1.10
C HIS A 90 0.20 8.20 -2.06
N GLY A 91 -0.27 7.33 -2.95
CA GLY A 91 -1.26 7.68 -3.97
C GLY A 91 -2.53 8.31 -3.41
N TYR A 92 -3.10 7.76 -2.34
CA TYR A 92 -4.31 8.35 -1.74
C TYR A 92 -4.04 9.72 -1.11
N LEU A 93 -2.89 9.88 -0.46
CA LEU A 93 -2.53 11.13 0.24
C LEU A 93 -2.15 12.25 -0.73
N LEU A 94 -1.39 11.91 -1.78
CA LEU A 94 -0.84 12.88 -2.73
C LEU A 94 -1.76 13.14 -3.93
N ALA A 95 -2.78 12.32 -4.16
CA ALA A 95 -3.66 12.45 -5.33
C ALA A 95 -4.18 13.88 -5.57
N PRO A 96 -4.70 14.62 -4.57
CA PRO A 96 -5.21 15.97 -4.81
C PRO A 96 -4.12 16.93 -5.32
N ALA A 97 -2.97 16.96 -4.66
CA ALA A 97 -1.84 17.83 -5.03
C ALA A 97 -1.26 17.47 -6.41
N VAL A 98 -1.11 16.18 -6.70
CA VAL A 98 -0.57 15.70 -7.99
C VAL A 98 -1.52 16.01 -9.15
N VAL A 99 -2.83 15.95 -8.92
CA VAL A 99 -3.83 16.33 -9.93
C VAL A 99 -3.79 17.83 -10.18
N GLU A 100 -3.69 18.66 -9.13
CA GLU A 100 -3.56 20.10 -9.27
C GLU A 100 -2.30 20.49 -10.06
N GLU A 101 -1.15 19.89 -9.74
CA GLU A 101 0.10 20.09 -10.48
C GLU A 101 -0.04 19.69 -11.95
N ALA A 102 -0.66 18.53 -12.22
CA ALA A 102 -0.88 18.05 -13.58
C ALA A 102 -1.79 18.98 -14.41
N LEU A 103 -2.80 19.59 -13.79
CA LEU A 103 -3.66 20.56 -14.46
C LEU A 103 -2.91 21.86 -14.75
N ASN A 104 -2.18 22.39 -13.78
CA ASN A 104 -1.40 23.63 -13.94
C ASN A 104 -0.26 23.48 -14.96
N GLY A 105 0.40 22.33 -15.02
CA GLY A 105 1.48 22.05 -15.97
C GLY A 105 0.98 21.72 -17.40
N GLY A 106 -0.21 21.13 -17.51
CA GLY A 106 -0.80 20.71 -18.78
C GLY A 106 -1.61 21.79 -19.50
N LEU A 107 -2.18 22.76 -18.78
CA LEU A 107 -2.95 23.87 -19.36
C LEU A 107 -2.07 25.00 -19.93
N ASN A 108 -0.78 25.03 -19.57
CA ASN A 108 0.19 26.05 -19.96
C ASN A 108 1.13 25.61 -21.11
N LYS A 109 0.80 24.51 -21.80
CA LYS A 109 1.49 24.00 -23.00
C LYS A 109 0.50 23.75 -24.12
#